data_AF-A0A7V7AHV1-F1
#
_entry.id   AF-A0A7V7AHV1-F1
#
_cell.length_a   1.000
_cell.length_b   1.000
_cell.length_c   1.000
_cell.angle_alpha   90.00
_cell.angle_beta   90.00
_cell.angle_gamma   90.00
#
_symmetry.space_group_name_H-M   'P 1'
#
loop_
_entity.id
_entity.type
_entity.pdbx_description
1 polymer ?
#
loop_
_entity_poly.entity_id
_entity_poly.type
_entity_poly.pdbx_seq_one_letter_code
_entity_poly.pdbx_strand_id
1 'polypeptide(L)' 'NILLVRDNAIVEDMPAALAKYTPPLPSYLAMITGPSRTADIERVLTLGVHGPERLLVILVGQGGDQA' A
#
# COMPACT_ATOMS: atom_id res chain seq x y z
N ASN A 1 13.42 3.62 0.35
CA ASN A 1 12.16 2.86 0.26
C ASN A 1 11.41 3.29 -0.98
N ILE A 2 11.56 2.55 -2.08
CA ILE A 2 10.83 2.77 -3.34
C ILE A 2 9.95 1.56 -3.56
N LEU A 3 8.66 1.78 -3.82
CA LEU A 3 7.70 0.75 -4.18
C LEU A 3 7.21 1.02 -5.59
N LEU A 4 7.39 0.04 -6.48
CA LEU A 4 6.83 0.08 -7.83
C LEU A 4 5.49 -0.64 -7.81
N VAL A 5 4.43 0.04 -8.26
CA VAL A 5 3.07 -0.51 -8.27
C VAL A 5 2.53 -0.41 -9.69
N ARG A 6 2.07 -1.52 -10.25
CA ARG A 6 1.33 -1.47 -11.52
C ARG A 6 0.01 -0.74 -11.32
N ASP A 7 -0.38 0.10 -12.26
CA ASP A 7 -1.67 0.82 -12.22
C ASP A 7 -2.86 -0.12 -12.00
N ASN A 8 -2.86 -1.28 -12.66
CA ASN A 8 -3.88 -2.32 -12.54
C ASN A 8 -3.83 -3.10 -11.21
N ALA A 9 -2.84 -2.84 -10.35
CA ALA A 9 -2.74 -3.46 -9.03
C ALA A 9 -3.63 -2.75 -7.99
N ILE A 10 -4.06 -1.51 -8.24
CA ILE A 10 -4.93 -0.73 -7.35
C ILE A 10 -6.34 -1.35 -7.34
N VAL A 11 -6.91 -1.46 -6.14
CA VAL A 11 -8.25 -2.02 -5.88
C VAL A 11 -8.96 -1.21 -4.81
N GLU A 12 -10.27 -1.38 -4.72
CA GLU A 12 -11.12 -0.64 -3.77
C GLU A 12 -10.91 -1.05 -2.31
N ASP A 13 -10.66 -2.34 -2.05
CA ASP A 13 -10.59 -2.86 -0.69
C ASP A 13 -9.59 -4.03 -0.49
N MET A 14 -9.38 -4.38 0.77
CA MET A 14 -8.47 -5.45 1.17
C MET A 14 -8.89 -6.84 0.69
N PRO A 15 -10.18 -7.24 0.76
CA PRO A 15 -10.64 -8.49 0.14
C PRO A 15 -10.28 -8.60 -1.35
N ALA A 16 -10.49 -7.54 -2.14
CA ALA A 16 -10.11 -7.50 -3.55
C ALA A 16 -8.59 -7.61 -3.73
N ALA A 17 -7.80 -7.03 -2.83
CA ALA A 17 -6.34 -7.13 -2.87
C ALA A 17 -5.86 -8.57 -2.60
N LEU A 18 -6.42 -9.23 -1.59
CA LEU A 18 -6.08 -10.60 -1.24
C LEU A 18 -6.53 -11.60 -2.30
N ALA A 19 -7.69 -11.37 -2.93
CA ALA A 19 -8.21 -12.21 -4.01
C ALA A 19 -7.30 -12.25 -5.26
N LYS A 20 -6.43 -11.25 -5.44
CA LYS A 20 -5.42 -11.25 -6.52
C LYS A 20 -4.29 -12.26 -6.30
N TYR A 21 -4.15 -12.82 -5.10
CA TYR A 21 -3.14 -13.85 -4.81
C TYR A 21 -3.78 -15.24 -4.87
N THR A 22 -3.33 -16.06 -5.82
CA THR A 22 -3.66 -17.49 -5.88
C THR A 22 -2.60 -18.31 -5.16
N PRO A 23 -2.95 -19.40 -4.47
CA PRO A 23 -1.97 -20.32 -3.88
C PRO A 23 -0.95 -20.84 -4.92
N PRO A 24 0.30 -21.10 -4.51
CA PRO A 24 0.82 -20.89 -3.15
C PRO A 24 1.11 -19.41 -2.88
N LEU A 25 0.75 -18.96 -1.68
CA LEU A 25 1.08 -17.60 -1.23
C LEU A 25 2.61 -17.45 -1.08
N PRO A 26 3.14 -16.23 -1.18
CA PRO A 26 4.53 -15.95 -0.83
C PRO A 26 4.84 -16.40 0.59
N SER A 27 6.10 -16.76 0.86
CA SER A 27 6.56 -17.09 2.20
C SER A 27 6.44 -15.94 3.21
N TYR A 28 6.27 -14.71 2.72
CA TYR A 28 6.13 -13.51 3.52
C TYR A 28 5.16 -12.52 2.87
N LEU A 29 4.19 -12.05 3.65
CA LEU A 29 3.26 -10.99 3.28
C LEU A 29 3.31 -9.90 4.35
N ALA A 30 3.63 -8.67 3.95
CA ALA A 30 3.58 -7.50 4.81
C ALA A 30 2.47 -6.56 4.37
N MET A 31 1.73 -6.04 5.33
CA MET A 31 0.76 -4.97 5.11
C MET A 31 1.33 -3.67 5.65
N ILE A 32 1.56 -2.70 4.76
CA ILE A 32 2.00 -1.35 5.11
C ILE A 32 0.80 -0.43 4.89
N THR A 33 0.29 0.18 5.94
CA THR A 33 -0.80 1.16 5.87
C THR A 33 -0.23 2.58 5.88
N GLY A 34 -1.06 3.56 5.51
CA GLY A 34 -0.71 4.97 5.69
C GLY A 34 -0.50 5.33 7.16
N PRO A 35 0.04 6.53 7.46
CA PRO A 35 0.28 6.97 8.83
C PRO A 35 -1.02 6.83 9.63
N SER A 36 -0.99 6.02 10.69
CA SER A 36 -2.15 5.84 11.56
C SER A 36 -2.57 7.21 12.08
N ARG A 37 -3.84 7.57 11.87
CA ARG A 37 -4.47 8.69 12.56
C ARG A 37 -5.25 8.12 13.71
N THR A 38 -4.57 7.87 14.80
CA THR A 38 -5.21 7.51 16.06
C THR A 38 -5.32 8.80 16.87
N ALA A 39 -6.56 9.26 17.08
CA ALA A 39 -6.81 10.27 18.10
C ALA A 39 -6.87 9.54 19.44
N ASP A 40 -6.08 9.98 20.42
CA ASP A 40 -6.33 9.57 21.80
C ASP A 40 -7.71 10.06 22.26
N ILE A 41 -8.25 9.59 23.39
CA ILE A 41 -9.51 10.07 23.98
C ILE A 41 -9.48 11.61 24.15
N GLU A 42 -8.29 12.17 24.34
CA GLU A 42 -8.03 13.61 24.45
C GLU A 42 -7.92 14.33 23.09
N ARG A 43 -8.18 13.65 21.97
CA ARG A 43 -8.13 14.16 20.58
C ARG A 43 -6.77 14.67 20.12
N VAL A 44 -5.70 14.31 20.81
CA VAL A 44 -4.34 14.56 20.32
C VAL A 44 -4.03 13.54 19.23
N LEU A 45 -3.78 14.05 18.02
CA LEU A 45 -3.38 13.22 16.89
C LEU A 45 -1.91 12.83 17.07
N THR A 46 -1.68 11.56 17.38
CA THR A 46 -0.33 10.98 17.32
C THR A 46 -0.14 10.38 15.92
N LEU A 47 0.88 10.84 15.21
CA LEU A 47 1.29 10.22 13.95
C LEU A 47 1.92 8.85 14.28
N GLY A 48 1.37 7.78 13.69
CA GLY A 48 1.85 6.42 13.93
C GLY A 48 3.36 6.25 13.67
N VAL A 49 4.03 5.50 14.55
CA VAL A 49 5.49 5.21 14.49
C VAL A 49 5.84 3.90 13.76
N HIS A 50 4.82 3.19 13.25
CA HIS A 50 4.98 1.90 12.61
C HIS A 50 4.97 2.05 11.10
N GLY A 51 6.06 1.61 10.46
CA GLY A 51 6.24 1.67 9.02
C GLY A 51 7.50 2.44 8.62
N PRO A 52 7.82 2.47 7.32
CA PRO A 52 8.96 3.24 6.83
C PRO A 52 8.76 4.75 7.07
N GLU A 53 9.80 5.43 7.59
CA GLU A 53 9.81 6.90 7.81
C GLU A 53 9.40 7.68 6.55
N ARG A 54 9.87 7.22 5.39
CA ARG A 54 9.47 7.70 4.06
C ARG A 54 9.30 6.52 3.11
N LEU A 55 8.27 6.57 2.27
CA LEU A 55 8.00 5.61 1.20
C LEU A 55 7.67 6.37 -0.09
N LEU A 56 8.48 6.16 -1.14
CA LEU A 56 8.20 6.68 -2.47
C LEU A 56 7.47 5.61 -3.28
N VAL A 57 6.23 5.87 -3.67
CA VAL A 57 5.44 4.95 -4.50
C VAL A 57 5.44 5.47 -5.94
N ILE A 58 5.88 4.64 -6.88
CA ILE A 58 5.89 4.95 -8.31
C ILE A 58 4.86 4.04 -8.98
N LEU A 59 3.84 4.66 -9.57
CA LEU A 59 2.88 3.94 -10.39
C LEU A 59 3.47 3.70 -11.79
N VAL A 60 3.45 2.45 -12.22
CA VAL A 60 3.92 2.02 -13.53
C VAL A 60 2.71 1.60 -14.35
N GLY A 61 2.30 2.46 -15.28
CA GLY A 61 1.32 2.11 -16.30
C GLY A 61 1.99 1.48 -17.51
N GLN A 62 1.21 0.91 -18.42
CA GLN A 62 1.72 0.65 -19.75
C GLN A 62 2.01 2.00 -20.41
N GLY A 63 3.26 2.24 -20.80
CA GLY A 63 3.63 3.44 -21.54
C GLY A 63 2.64 3.60 -22.68
N GLY A 64 1.97 4.75 -22.74
CA GLY A 64 1.04 5.04 -23.82
C GLY A 64 1.69 4.67 -25.14
N ASP A 65 0.97 3.91 -25.96
CA ASP A 65 1.35 3.64 -27.33
C ASP A 65 1.73 4.98 -27.94
N GLN A 66 3.04 5.18 -28.18
CA GLN A 66 3.52 6.36 -28.88
C GLN A 66 3.18 6.14 -30.35
N ALA A 67 1.94 6.46 -30.71
CA ALA A 67 1.49 6.68 -32.08
C ALA A 67 1.48 8.18 -32.37
#